data_AF-A0A1U9KPR7-F1
#
_entry.id   AF-A0A1U9KPR7-F1
#
_cell.length_a   1.000
_cell.length_b   1.000
_cell.length_c   1.000
_cell.angle_alpha   90.00
_cell.angle_beta   90.00
_cell.angle_gamma   90.00
#
_symmetry.space_group_name_H-M   'P 1'
#
loop_
_entity.id
_entity.type
_entity.pdbx_description
1 polymer ?
#
loop_
_entity_poly.entity_id
_entity_poly.type
_entity_poly.pdbx_seq_one_letter_code
_entity_poly.pdbx_strand_id
1 'polypeptide(L)' 'MRNADYQDYEDSRSLELRNLVAEVRADLDGALHRQDLSHDAREMISAIADKVDALADLTRG' A
#
# COMPACT_ATOMS: atom_id res chain seq x y z
N MET A 1 19.45 -21.55 -17.76
CA MET A 1 18.91 -21.48 -16.38
C MET A 1 19.20 -20.11 -15.79
N ARG A 2 18.55 -19.06 -16.29
CA ARG A 2 18.72 -17.68 -15.78
C ARG A 2 17.42 -16.87 -15.81
N ASN A 3 16.34 -17.40 -16.40
CA ASN A 3 15.03 -16.75 -16.43
C ASN A 3 14.14 -17.14 -15.24
N ALA A 4 14.27 -18.36 -14.71
CA ALA A 4 13.49 -18.82 -13.57
C ALA A 4 13.80 -18.00 -12.30
N ASP A 5 15.09 -17.85 -11.97
CA ASP A 5 15.53 -17.08 -10.80
C ASP A 5 15.14 -15.59 -10.85
N TYR A 6 15.05 -15.01 -12.05
CA TYR A 6 14.59 -13.62 -12.22
C TYR A 6 13.08 -13.50 -12.02
N GLN A 7 12.33 -14.47 -12.54
CA GLN A 7 10.88 -14.49 -12.43
C GLN A 7 10.44 -14.75 -10.97
N ASP A 8 11.10 -15.68 -10.28
CA ASP A 8 10.88 -15.94 -8.85
C ASP A 8 11.22 -14.72 -7.98
N TYR A 9 12.25 -13.95 -8.35
CA TYR A 9 12.60 -12.70 -7.68
C TYR A 9 11.54 -11.60 -7.90
N GLU A 10 11.06 -11.43 -9.13
CA GLU A 10 10.00 -10.47 -9.43
C GLU A 10 8.68 -10.83 -8.74
N ASP A 11 8.32 -12.12 -8.69
CA ASP A 11 7.13 -12.60 -7.98
C ASP A 11 7.24 -12.37 -6.47
N SER A 12 8.41 -12.65 -5.88
CA SER A 12 8.67 -12.40 -4.46
C SER A 12 8.58 -10.92 -4.12
N ARG A 13 9.19 -10.06 -4.95
CA ARG A 13 9.14 -8.61 -4.79
C ARG A 13 7.72 -8.05 -4.97
N SER A 14 6.97 -8.58 -5.93
CA SER A 14 5.57 -8.20 -6.15
C SER A 14 4.69 -8.56 -4.94
N LEU A 15 4.90 -9.75 -4.36
CA LEU A 15 4.22 -10.18 -3.15
C LEU A 15 4.55 -9.29 -1.95
N GLU A 16 5.83 -8.98 -1.72
CA GLU A 16 6.26 -8.07 -0.66
C GLU A 16 5.64 -6.67 -0.79
N LEU A 17 5.62 -6.12 -2.02
CA LEU A 17 4.98 -4.83 -2.28
C LEU A 17 3.48 -4.85 -1.98
N ARG A 18 2.77 -5.92 -2.36
CA ARG A 18 1.35 -6.08 -2.06
C ARG A 18 1.08 -6.18 -0.55
N ASN A 19 1.96 -6.87 0.19
CA ASN A 19 1.86 -6.99 1.63
C ASN A 19 2.08 -5.62 2.31
N LEU A 20 3.09 -4.87 1.88
CA LEU A 20 3.38 -3.54 2.40
C LEU A 20 2.21 -2.57 2.13
N VAL A 21 1.63 -2.61 0.93
CA VAL A 21 0.45 -1.81 0.58
C VAL A 21 -0.73 -2.14 1.50
N ALA A 22 -0.96 -3.43 1.79
CA ALA A 22 -2.03 -3.85 2.68
C ALA A 22 -1.81 -3.38 4.14
N GLU A 23 -0.57 -3.45 4.63
CA GLU A 23 -0.18 -2.97 5.96
C GLU A 23 -0.41 -1.46 6.10
N VAL A 24 0.09 -0.68 5.14
CA VAL A 24 -0.09 0.78 5.12
C VAL A 24 -1.56 1.16 5.07
N ARG A 25 -2.40 0.45 4.30
CA ARG A 25 -3.86 0.68 4.28
C ARG A 25 -4.48 0.45 5.66
N ALA A 26 -4.13 -0.64 6.32
CA ALA A 26 -4.65 -0.94 7.66
C ALA A 26 -4.26 0.15 8.67
N ASP A 27 -3.04 0.66 8.59
CA ASP A 27 -2.55 1.75 9.44
C ASP A 27 -3.28 3.07 9.18
N LEU A 28 -3.52 3.42 7.91
CA LEU A 28 -4.25 4.64 7.54
C LEU A 28 -5.71 4.57 7.97
N ASP A 29 -6.38 3.44 7.76
CA ASP A 29 -7.74 3.20 8.26
C ASP A 29 -7.77 3.32 9.78
N GLY A 30 -6.81 2.68 10.47
CA GLY A 30 -6.68 2.76 11.92
C GLY A 30 -6.46 4.19 12.40
N ALA A 31 -5.74 5.02 11.66
CA ALA A 31 -5.54 6.43 11.95
C ALA A 31 -6.83 7.24 11.74
N LEU A 32 -7.52 7.09 10.62
CA LEU A 32 -8.78 7.81 10.30
C LEU A 32 -9.87 7.62 11.35
N HIS A 33 -9.96 6.42 11.93
CA HIS A 33 -10.94 6.09 12.95
C HIS A 33 -10.61 6.66 14.35
N ARG A 34 -9.44 7.26 14.55
CA ARG A 34 -9.11 7.94 15.81
C ARG A 34 -9.92 9.24 15.93
N GLN A 35 -10.59 9.41 17.06
CA GLN A 35 -11.53 10.52 17.29
C GLN A 35 -10.82 11.88 17.39
N ASP A 36 -9.53 11.90 17.72
CA ASP A 36 -8.75 13.11 18.02
C ASP A 36 -7.97 13.71 16.83
N LEU A 37 -8.22 13.26 15.60
CA LEU A 37 -7.58 13.86 14.44
C LEU A 37 -8.20 15.21 14.08
N SER A 38 -7.34 16.19 13.77
CA SER A 38 -7.80 17.42 13.14
C SER A 38 -8.38 17.14 11.75
N HIS A 39 -9.24 18.04 11.27
CA HIS A 39 -9.82 17.96 9.93
C HIS A 39 -8.74 17.81 8.84
N ASP A 40 -7.72 18.68 8.88
CA ASP A 40 -6.62 18.67 7.91
C ASP A 40 -5.82 17.35 7.97
N ALA A 41 -5.65 16.76 9.15
CA ALA A 41 -4.99 15.47 9.30
C ALA A 41 -5.82 14.35 8.67
N ARG A 42 -7.14 14.36 8.83
CA ARG A 42 -8.03 13.39 8.16
C ARG A 42 -7.99 13.54 6.64
N GLU A 43 -8.01 14.76 6.11
CA GLU A 43 -7.91 14.98 4.66
C GLU A 43 -6.56 14.49 4.11
N MET A 44 -5.45 14.78 4.79
CA MET A 44 -4.14 14.28 4.40
C MET A 44 -4.06 12.75 4.42
N ILE A 45 -4.59 12.10 5.45
CA ILE A 45 -4.61 10.64 5.55
C ILE A 45 -5.47 10.03 4.45
N SER A 46 -6.64 10.60 4.15
CA SER A 46 -7.50 10.18 3.04
C SER A 46 -6.77 10.29 1.70
N ALA A 47 -6.09 11.41 1.44
CA ALA A 47 -5.33 11.60 0.22
C ALA A 47 -4.13 10.65 0.10
N ILE A 48 -3.55 10.21 1.22
CA ILE A 48 -2.51 9.18 1.24
C ILE A 48 -3.12 7.81 0.93
N ALA A 49 -4.28 7.47 1.50
CA ALA A 49 -4.99 6.22 1.22
C ALA A 49 -5.30 6.08 -0.28
N ASP A 50 -5.83 7.14 -0.93
CA ASP A 50 -6.10 7.15 -2.37
C ASP A 50 -4.84 6.89 -3.22
N LYS A 51 -3.69 7.41 -2.79
CA LYS A 51 -2.41 7.18 -3.49
C LYS A 51 -1.89 5.77 -3.30
N VAL A 52 -2.08 5.20 -2.10
CA VAL A 52 -1.74 3.80 -1.82
C VAL A 52 -2.60 2.86 -2.65
N ASP A 53 -3.87 3.20 -2.86
CA ASP A 53 -4.78 2.46 -3.75
C ASP A 53 -4.30 2.50 -5.19
N ALA A 54 -3.93 3.68 -5.69
CA ALA A 54 -3.37 3.82 -7.03
C ALA A 54 -2.06 3.02 -7.19
N LEU A 55 -1.20 2.97 -6.17
CA LEU A 55 0.01 2.12 -6.18
C LEU A 55 -0.34 0.64 -6.15
N ALA A 56 -1.38 0.24 -5.41
CA ALA A 56 -1.87 -1.13 -5.38
C ALA A 56 -2.31 -1.59 -6.77
N ASP A 57 -3.02 -0.74 -7.50
CA ASP A 57 -3.49 -1.04 -8.84
C ASP A 57 -2.32 -1.14 -9.84
N LEU A 58 -1.31 -0.28 -9.72
CA LEU A 58 -0.09 -0.34 -10.55
C LEU A 58 0.75 -1.61 -10.29
N THR A 59 0.71 -2.18 -9.08
CA THR A 59 1.42 -3.43 -8.74
C THR A 59 0.65 -4.70 -9.11
N ARG A 60 -0.61 -4.55 -9.54
CA ARG A 60 -1.46 -5.63 -10.05
C ARG A 60 -1.52 -5.69 -11.57
N GLY A 61 -1.30 -4.56 -12.24
CA GLY A 61 -1.27 -4.41 -13.70
C GLY A 61 0.01 -4.90 -14.35
#